data_AF-A0A2V7H7A0-F1
#
_entry.id   AF-A0A2V7H7A0-F1
#
_cell.length_a   1.000
_cell.length_b   1.000
_cell.length_c   1.000
_cell.angle_alpha   90.00
_cell.angle_beta   90.00
_cell.angle_gamma   90.00
#
_symmetry.space_group_name_H-M   'P 1'
#
loop_
_entity.id
_entity.type
_entity.pdbx_description
1 polymer ?
#
loop_
_entity_poly.entity_id
_entity_poly.type
_entity_poly.pdbx_seq_one_letter_code
_entity_poly.pdbx_strand_id
1 'polypeptide(L)'
;MFMAIFPSLEGDSVEDVAVRLEERWKVGRKGLSNGVLLVVFLKERKLRIEVGYGLEPVITDAVAASIIRDVIAPRFREQRYAAGLDAAVDAVFARIGGGAAPPPPRRLAPWSAADPATVLLFALFFGVFGVAIFSALRSSQQRAVTADRRGWSSHPPIFWGGGGGGGSWGGGGGGGGFSGGGGGSSGGGGASGDW
;
A
#
# COMPACT_ATOMS: atom_id res chain seq x y z
N MET A 1 -2.49 25.20 -15.48
CA MET A 1 -2.43 23.75 -15.18
C MET A 1 -3.35 23.03 -16.13
N PHE A 2 -2.93 21.89 -16.67
CA PHE A 2 -3.75 21.01 -17.50
C PHE A 2 -3.95 19.67 -16.79
N MET A 3 -5.06 19.00 -17.09
CA MET A 3 -5.38 17.67 -16.58
C MET A 3 -5.79 16.76 -17.73
N ALA A 4 -5.25 15.54 -17.75
CA ALA A 4 -5.61 14.51 -18.72
C ALA A 4 -5.91 13.20 -17.99
N ILE A 5 -7.05 12.59 -18.31
CA ILE A 5 -7.50 11.35 -17.67
C ILE A 5 -7.69 10.31 -18.76
N PHE A 6 -7.02 9.18 -18.59
CA PHE A 6 -7.04 8.07 -19.52
C PHE A 6 -7.57 6.80 -18.84
N PRO A 7 -8.22 5.91 -19.60
CA PRO A 7 -8.59 4.60 -19.07
C PRO A 7 -7.39 3.75 -18.69
N SER A 8 -6.33 3.72 -19.51
CA SER A 8 -5.22 2.77 -19.40
C SER A 8 -3.90 3.34 -19.94
N LEU A 9 -2.79 2.80 -19.47
CA LEU A 9 -1.45 3.03 -20.04
C LEU A 9 -1.17 2.19 -21.29
N GLU A 10 -1.97 1.16 -21.57
CA GLU A 10 -1.83 0.28 -22.75
C GLU A 10 -0.44 -0.38 -22.88
N GLY A 11 0.29 -0.52 -21.77
CA GLY A 11 1.62 -1.14 -21.72
C GLY A 11 2.79 -0.14 -21.68
N ASP A 12 2.54 1.15 -21.85
CA ASP A 12 3.55 2.19 -21.73
C ASP A 12 3.87 2.56 -20.26
N SER A 13 4.99 3.25 -20.05
CA SER A 13 5.29 3.88 -18.75
C SER A 13 4.49 5.17 -18.56
N VAL A 14 4.19 5.52 -17.30
CA VAL A 14 3.45 6.76 -16.98
C VAL A 14 4.29 8.00 -17.30
N GLU A 15 5.61 7.90 -17.13
CA GLU A 15 6.60 8.92 -17.46
C GLU A 15 6.60 9.22 -18.97
N ASP A 16 6.73 8.19 -19.81
CA ASP A 16 6.82 8.39 -21.26
C ASP A 16 5.53 9.00 -21.83
N VAL A 17 4.37 8.55 -21.34
CA VAL A 17 3.08 9.11 -21.80
C VAL A 17 2.95 10.56 -21.36
N ALA A 18 3.32 10.89 -20.12
CA ALA A 18 3.21 12.26 -19.60
C ALA A 18 4.15 13.24 -20.33
N VAL A 19 5.42 12.88 -20.54
CA VAL A 19 6.39 13.70 -21.29
C VAL A 19 5.92 13.95 -22.72
N ARG A 20 5.52 12.89 -23.45
CA ARG A 20 5.00 13.04 -24.82
C ARG A 20 3.77 13.93 -24.88
N LEU A 21 2.90 13.87 -23.86
CA LEU A 21 1.71 14.69 -23.79
C LEU A 21 2.05 16.16 -23.52
N GLU A 22 2.94 16.42 -22.57
CA GLU A 22 3.44 17.75 -22.25
C GLU A 22 4.04 18.43 -23.49
N GLU A 23 4.94 17.72 -24.19
CA GLU A 23 5.59 18.20 -25.40
C GLU A 23 4.61 18.49 -26.53
N ARG A 24 3.58 17.65 -26.70
CA ARG A 24 2.56 17.80 -27.74
C ARG A 24 1.61 18.95 -27.44
N TRP A 25 1.18 19.08 -26.19
CA TRP A 25 0.24 20.12 -25.78
C TRP A 25 0.91 21.47 -25.54
N LYS A 26 2.25 21.50 -25.51
CA LYS A 26 3.04 22.71 -25.24
C LYS A 26 2.57 23.37 -23.95
N VAL A 27 2.53 22.57 -22.88
CA VAL A 27 1.98 22.99 -21.59
C VAL A 27 2.80 24.15 -21.03
N GLY A 28 2.14 25.28 -20.76
CA GLY A 28 2.77 26.51 -20.28
C GLY A 28 3.04 27.53 -21.38
N ARG A 29 3.54 28.72 -21.00
CA ARG A 29 3.86 29.78 -21.95
C ARG A 29 5.26 29.60 -22.55
N LYS A 30 5.38 29.79 -23.86
CA LYS A 30 6.67 29.76 -24.57
C LYS A 30 7.68 30.71 -23.91
N GLY A 31 8.88 30.21 -23.64
CA GLY A 31 9.98 30.97 -23.02
C GLY A 31 9.87 31.14 -21.50
N LEU A 32 8.76 30.73 -20.89
CA LEU A 32 8.56 30.82 -19.45
C LEU A 32 8.44 29.46 -18.78
N SER A 33 8.08 28.41 -19.54
CA SER A 33 7.99 27.02 -19.06
C SER A 33 7.23 26.92 -17.73
N ASN A 34 6.15 27.68 -17.59
CA ASN A 34 5.39 27.80 -16.34
C ASN A 34 4.13 26.93 -16.34
N GLY A 35 4.23 25.76 -16.99
CA GLY A 35 3.16 24.79 -17.12
C GLY A 35 3.18 23.75 -16.00
N VAL A 36 2.00 23.18 -15.70
CA VAL A 36 1.87 21.98 -14.87
C VAL A 36 0.86 21.08 -15.57
N LEU A 37 1.20 19.81 -15.74
CA LEU A 37 0.33 18.78 -16.32
C LEU A 37 0.14 17.66 -15.30
N LEU A 38 -1.12 17.35 -14.96
CA LEU A 38 -1.48 16.15 -14.19
C LEU A 38 -2.09 15.12 -15.13
N VAL A 39 -1.51 13.93 -15.19
CA VAL A 39 -2.01 12.80 -15.98
C VAL A 39 -2.45 11.68 -15.05
N VAL A 40 -3.62 11.09 -15.31
CA VAL A 40 -4.24 10.05 -14.49
C VAL A 40 -4.64 8.86 -15.34
N PHE A 41 -4.30 7.64 -14.89
CA PHE A 41 -4.61 6.37 -15.53
C PHE A 41 -5.43 5.49 -14.59
N LEU A 42 -6.71 5.30 -14.91
CA LEU A 42 -7.69 4.72 -13.98
C LEU A 42 -7.49 3.22 -13.75
N LYS A 43 -7.18 2.44 -14.79
CA LYS A 43 -7.02 0.98 -14.68
C LYS A 43 -5.78 0.61 -13.86
N GLU A 44 -4.65 1.27 -14.10
CA GLU A 44 -3.39 1.01 -13.42
C GLU A 44 -3.28 1.72 -12.07
N ARG A 45 -4.23 2.62 -11.77
CA ARG A 45 -4.24 3.50 -10.59
C ARG A 45 -2.94 4.29 -10.45
N LYS A 46 -2.48 4.82 -11.58
CA LYS A 46 -1.23 5.59 -11.72
C LYS A 46 -1.51 7.02 -12.10
N LEU A 47 -0.74 7.94 -11.53
CA LEU A 47 -0.75 9.34 -11.93
C LEU A 47 0.65 9.93 -11.95
N ARG A 48 0.79 11.03 -12.69
CA ARG A 48 2.03 11.80 -12.77
C ARG A 48 1.73 13.29 -12.88
N ILE A 49 2.54 14.09 -12.18
CA ILE A 49 2.58 15.54 -12.31
C ILE A 49 3.88 15.90 -13.03
N GLU A 50 3.78 16.53 -14.20
CA GLU A 50 4.90 17.22 -14.87
C GLU A 50 4.87 18.70 -14.52
N VAL A 51 6.06 19.25 -14.26
CA VAL A 51 6.26 20.64 -13.88
C VAL A 51 7.26 21.25 -14.85
N GLY A 52 6.83 22.31 -15.53
CA GLY A 52 7.73 23.04 -16.41
C GLY A 52 8.84 23.75 -15.62
N TYR A 53 10.02 23.86 -16.24
CA TYR A 53 11.24 24.43 -15.66
C TYR A 53 11.05 25.76 -14.91
N GLY A 54 10.16 26.63 -15.39
CA GLY A 54 9.91 27.94 -14.77
C GLY A 54 9.19 27.88 -13.42
N LEU A 55 8.63 26.72 -13.06
CA LEU A 55 7.97 26.48 -11.78
C LEU A 55 8.76 25.56 -10.83
N GLU A 56 9.85 24.94 -11.28
CA GLU A 56 10.69 24.06 -10.44
C GLU A 56 11.17 24.70 -9.12
N PRO A 57 11.55 25.99 -9.07
CA PRO A 57 11.97 26.62 -7.80
C PRO A 57 10.86 26.65 -6.74
N VAL A 58 9.60 26.52 -7.15
CA VAL A 58 8.42 26.63 -6.30
C VAL A 58 7.73 25.28 -6.11
N ILE A 59 7.69 24.48 -7.18
CA ILE A 59 7.13 23.13 -7.22
C ILE A 59 8.26 22.20 -7.62
N THR A 60 9.01 21.73 -6.63
CA THR A 60 10.04 20.71 -6.83
C THR A 60 9.40 19.33 -7.00
N ASP A 61 10.16 18.35 -7.48
CA ASP A 61 9.74 16.95 -7.55
C ASP A 61 9.23 16.43 -6.20
N ALA A 62 9.88 16.83 -5.10
CA ALA A 62 9.46 16.46 -3.75
C ALA A 62 8.09 17.06 -3.38
N VAL A 63 7.81 18.29 -3.83
CA VAL A 63 6.50 18.94 -3.65
C VAL A 63 5.45 18.23 -4.50
N ALA A 64 5.73 17.96 -5.77
CA ALA A 64 4.84 17.22 -6.66
C ALA A 64 4.51 15.82 -6.08
N ALA A 65 5.52 15.09 -5.63
CA ALA A 65 5.37 13.78 -5.00
C ALA A 65 4.54 13.85 -3.70
N SER A 66 4.70 14.92 -2.91
CA SER A 66 3.86 15.16 -1.73
C SER A 66 2.42 15.42 -2.12
N ILE A 67 2.14 16.27 -3.12
CA ILE A 67 0.77 16.51 -3.60
C ILE A 67 0.10 15.20 -4.02
N ILE A 68 0.80 14.36 -4.78
CA ILE A 68 0.29 13.05 -5.19
C ILE A 68 -0.04 12.18 -3.96
N ARG A 69 0.95 11.96 -3.09
CA ARG A 69 0.83 11.03 -1.96
C ARG A 69 -0.16 11.50 -0.89
N ASP A 70 -0.15 12.78 -0.60
CA ASP A 70 -0.78 13.37 0.58
C ASP A 70 -2.14 14.02 0.25
N VAL A 71 -2.32 14.49 -0.99
CA VAL A 71 -3.54 15.18 -1.42
C VAL A 71 -4.39 14.30 -2.33
N ILE A 72 -3.80 13.75 -3.40
CA ILE A 72 -4.57 13.06 -4.44
C ILE A 72 -4.89 11.62 -4.02
N ALA A 73 -3.86 10.83 -3.72
CA ALA A 73 -3.99 9.39 -3.51
C ALA A 73 -4.99 9.00 -2.41
N PRO A 74 -5.08 9.68 -1.24
CA PRO A 74 -6.06 9.32 -0.22
C PRO A 74 -7.50 9.49 -0.72
N ARG A 75 -7.79 10.57 -1.44
CA ARG A 75 -9.12 10.85 -1.99
C ARG A 75 -9.47 9.88 -3.12
N PHE A 76 -8.50 9.53 -3.96
CA PHE A 76 -8.69 8.57 -5.03
C PHE A 76 -8.94 7.14 -4.49
N ARG A 77 -8.29 6.75 -3.39
CA ARG A 77 -8.58 5.48 -2.67
C ARG A 77 -10.02 5.42 -2.17
N GLU A 78 -10.56 6.56 -1.75
CA GLU A 78 -11.97 6.71 -1.36
C GLU A 78 -12.93 6.83 -2.57
N GLN A 79 -12.44 6.66 -3.81
CA GLN A 79 -13.20 6.88 -5.06
C GLN A 79 -13.73 8.32 -5.23
N ARG A 80 -13.17 9.28 -4.48
CA ARG A 80 -13.53 10.70 -4.53
C ARG A 80 -12.63 11.43 -5.52
N TYR A 81 -12.70 11.03 -6.79
CA TYR A 81 -11.81 11.53 -7.84
C TYR A 81 -11.91 13.04 -8.05
N ALA A 82 -13.12 13.59 -8.19
CA ALA A 82 -13.32 15.04 -8.37
C ALA A 82 -12.68 15.85 -7.23
N ALA A 83 -12.97 15.47 -5.98
CA ALA A 83 -12.38 16.12 -4.80
C ALA A 83 -10.84 15.97 -4.75
N GLY A 84 -10.30 14.86 -5.27
CA GLY A 84 -8.85 14.66 -5.40
C GLY A 84 -8.20 15.61 -6.39
N LEU A 85 -8.87 15.82 -7.54
CA LEU A 85 -8.41 16.74 -8.58
C LEU A 85 -8.53 18.20 -8.14
N ASP A 86 -9.66 18.59 -7.53
CA ASP A 86 -9.87 19.95 -7.00
C ASP A 86 -8.79 20.28 -5.95
N ALA A 87 -8.56 19.37 -5.00
CA ALA A 87 -7.54 19.57 -3.98
C ALA A 87 -6.12 19.61 -4.56
N ALA A 88 -5.85 18.91 -5.67
CA ALA A 88 -4.57 18.99 -6.37
C ALA A 88 -4.35 20.39 -6.97
N VAL A 89 -5.39 20.93 -7.61
CA VAL A 89 -5.38 22.29 -8.17
C VAL A 89 -5.09 23.29 -7.05
N ASP A 90 -5.85 23.24 -5.95
CA ASP A 90 -5.65 24.12 -4.79
C ASP A 90 -4.22 24.02 -4.23
N ALA A 91 -3.69 22.79 -4.09
CA ALA A 91 -2.35 22.57 -3.57
C ALA A 91 -1.26 23.15 -4.49
N VAL A 92 -1.40 23.00 -5.81
CA VAL A 92 -0.49 23.58 -6.81
C VAL A 92 -0.56 25.10 -6.78
N PHE A 93 -1.76 25.68 -6.80
CA PHE A 93 -1.95 27.13 -6.77
C PHE A 93 -1.45 27.78 -5.48
N ALA A 94 -1.63 27.12 -4.33
CA ALA A 94 -1.09 27.60 -3.05
C ALA A 94 0.44 27.77 -3.12
N ARG A 95 1.15 26.84 -3.78
CA ARG A 95 2.60 26.93 -3.96
C ARG A 95 2.99 28.11 -4.86
N ILE A 96 2.32 28.25 -6.01
CA ILE A 96 2.62 29.31 -6.99
C ILE A 96 2.27 30.70 -6.44
N GLY A 97 1.14 30.84 -5.74
CA GLY A 97 0.64 32.11 -5.21
C GLY A 97 1.25 32.54 -3.88
N GLY A 98 2.20 31.78 -3.32
CA GLY A 98 2.75 32.03 -1.97
C GLY A 98 1.75 31.80 -0.83
N GLY A 99 0.64 31.13 -1.12
CA GLY A 99 -0.35 30.73 -0.12
C GLY A 99 0.15 29.60 0.77
N ALA A 100 -0.43 29.48 1.97
CA ALA A 100 -0.14 28.36 2.86
C ALA A 100 -0.53 27.04 2.18
N ALA A 101 0.42 26.10 2.06
CA ALA A 101 0.13 24.78 1.54
C ALA A 101 -0.95 24.09 2.39
N PRO A 102 -1.87 23.31 1.77
CA PRO A 102 -2.81 22.51 2.53
C PRO A 102 -2.05 21.61 3.52
N PRO A 103 -2.50 21.50 4.77
CA PRO A 103 -1.81 20.71 5.77
C PRO A 103 -1.70 19.26 5.28
N PRO A 104 -0.53 18.60 5.41
CA PRO A 104 -0.42 17.21 5.07
C PRO A 104 -1.44 16.40 5.89
N PRO A 105 -2.02 15.32 5.33
CA PRO A 105 -2.87 14.43 6.08
C PRO A 105 -2.09 13.95 7.30
N ARG A 106 -2.77 13.94 8.45
CA ARG A 106 -2.18 13.53 9.71
C ARG A 106 -1.64 12.11 9.54
N ARG A 107 -0.32 11.98 9.42
CA ARG A 107 0.34 10.67 9.48
C ARG A 107 -0.12 10.05 10.80
N LEU A 108 -0.83 8.92 10.72
CA LEU A 108 -1.10 8.12 11.90
C LEU A 108 0.27 7.85 12.53
N ALA A 109 0.40 8.16 13.82
CA ALA A 109 1.65 7.93 14.53
C ALA A 109 2.06 6.46 14.27
N PRO A 110 3.37 6.18 14.07
CA PRO A 110 3.85 4.81 14.01
C PRO A 110 3.26 4.06 15.20
N TRP A 111 2.75 2.84 15.00
CA TRP A 111 2.27 2.02 16.11
C TRP A 111 3.36 2.00 17.18
N SER A 112 3.10 2.69 18.28
CA SER A 112 3.99 2.68 19.42
C SER A 112 4.02 1.25 19.93
N ALA A 113 5.22 0.69 20.15
CA ALA A 113 5.35 -0.57 20.85
C ALA A 113 4.46 -0.52 22.10
N ALA A 114 3.56 -1.48 22.24
CA ALA A 114 2.65 -1.52 23.38
C ALA A 114 3.49 -1.47 24.66
N ASP A 115 3.06 -0.65 25.63
CA ASP A 115 3.74 -0.54 26.93
C ASP A 115 3.99 -1.95 27.50
N PRO A 116 5.22 -2.26 27.96
CA PRO A 116 5.55 -3.54 28.60
C PRO A 116 4.50 -4.00 29.63
N ALA A 117 3.89 -3.08 30.39
CA ALA A 117 2.83 -3.38 31.34
C ALA A 117 1.56 -3.90 30.66
N THR A 118 1.19 -3.32 29.51
CA THR A 118 0.03 -3.75 28.73
C THR A 118 0.27 -5.13 28.13
N VAL A 119 1.47 -5.38 27.60
CA VAL A 119 1.87 -6.71 27.09
C VAL A 119 1.82 -7.76 28.20
N LEU A 120 2.32 -7.43 29.40
CA LEU A 120 2.27 -8.30 30.59
C LEU A 120 0.83 -8.61 31.02
N LEU A 121 -0.06 -7.61 31.02
CA LEU A 121 -1.48 -7.81 31.36
C LEU A 121 -2.19 -8.71 30.35
N PHE A 122 -1.95 -8.51 29.04
CA PHE A 122 -2.50 -9.40 28.01
C PHE A 122 -1.92 -10.81 28.10
N ALA A 123 -0.61 -10.95 28.33
CA ALA A 123 0.03 -12.25 28.52
C ALA A 123 -0.49 -12.99 29.76
N LEU A 124 -0.76 -12.28 30.86
CA LEU A 124 -1.38 -12.83 32.06
C LEU A 124 -2.83 -13.26 31.78
N PHE A 125 -3.60 -12.40 31.12
CA PHE A 125 -5.01 -12.67 30.77
C PHE A 125 -5.14 -13.92 29.89
N PHE A 126 -4.38 -13.99 28.80
CA PHE A 126 -4.37 -15.16 27.91
C PHE A 126 -3.63 -16.35 28.51
N GLY A 127 -2.68 -16.15 29.42
CA GLY A 127 -1.97 -17.21 30.14
C GLY A 127 -2.89 -17.97 31.10
N VAL A 128 -3.71 -17.26 31.88
CA VAL A 128 -4.69 -17.88 32.80
C VAL A 128 -5.77 -18.64 32.01
N PHE A 129 -6.31 -18.02 30.96
CA PHE A 129 -7.26 -18.69 30.08
C PHE A 129 -6.63 -19.85 29.30
N GLY A 130 -5.39 -19.71 28.86
CA GLY A 130 -4.63 -20.74 28.15
C GLY A 130 -4.38 -21.96 29.03
N VAL A 131 -4.01 -21.76 30.30
CA VAL A 131 -3.85 -22.86 31.27
C VAL A 131 -5.20 -23.52 31.61
N ALA A 132 -6.27 -22.73 31.76
CA ALA A 132 -7.62 -23.26 32.00
C ALA A 132 -8.14 -24.07 30.80
N ILE A 133 -7.96 -23.58 29.57
CA ILE A 133 -8.35 -24.28 28.34
C ILE A 133 -7.46 -25.51 28.13
N PHE A 134 -6.15 -25.41 28.33
CA PHE A 134 -5.23 -26.53 28.18
C PHE A 134 -5.49 -27.65 29.20
N SER A 135 -5.80 -27.29 30.45
CA SER A 135 -6.18 -28.26 31.47
C SER A 135 -7.56 -28.90 31.21
N ALA A 136 -8.52 -28.14 30.67
CA ALA A 136 -9.81 -28.67 30.22
C ALA A 136 -9.70 -29.60 28.99
N LEU A 137 -8.81 -29.28 28.05
CA LEU A 137 -8.55 -30.13 26.88
C LEU A 137 -7.82 -31.42 27.27
N ARG A 138 -6.87 -31.38 28.22
CA ARG A 138 -6.21 -32.58 28.74
C ARG A 138 -7.13 -33.50 29.54
N SER A 139 -8.09 -32.96 30.30
CA SER A 139 -9.06 -33.80 31.02
C SER A 139 -10.08 -34.47 30.07
N SER A 140 -10.24 -33.95 28.85
CA SER A 140 -11.09 -34.56 27.82
C SER A 140 -10.48 -35.80 27.16
N GLN A 141 -9.15 -35.97 27.16
CA GLN A 141 -8.50 -37.17 26.60
C GLN A 141 -8.49 -38.40 27.52
N GLN A 142 -8.93 -38.28 28.78
CA GLN A 142 -9.04 -39.43 29.71
C GLN A 142 -10.45 -40.02 29.82
N ARG A 143 -11.39 -39.62 28.96
CA ARG A 143 -12.75 -40.21 28.92
C ARG A 143 -13.06 -40.84 27.57
N ALA A 144 -12.25 -41.80 27.15
CA ALA A 144 -12.67 -42.81 26.18
C ALA A 144 -13.29 -43.99 26.97
N VAL A 145 -14.59 -43.92 27.23
CA VAL A 145 -15.36 -45.06 27.73
C VAL A 145 -15.94 -45.78 26.52
N THR A 146 -15.33 -46.89 26.11
CA THR A 146 -15.92 -47.79 25.11
C THR A 146 -16.80 -48.82 25.82
N ALA A 147 -18.07 -48.86 25.45
CA ALA A 147 -19.04 -49.83 25.96
C ALA A 147 -19.05 -51.07 25.06
N ASP A 148 -18.75 -52.23 25.63
CA ASP A 148 -19.03 -53.54 25.03
C ASP A 148 -20.04 -54.31 25.92
N ARG A 149 -20.70 -55.33 25.37
CA ARG A 149 -21.84 -56.07 25.96
C ARG A 149 -21.55 -56.80 27.28
N ARG A 150 -20.36 -56.64 27.89
CA ARG A 150 -19.99 -57.21 29.20
C ARG A 150 -19.38 -56.21 30.20
N GLY A 151 -19.45 -54.89 29.95
CA GLY A 151 -19.07 -53.85 30.91
C GLY A 151 -17.75 -53.10 30.59
N TRP A 152 -17.47 -52.03 31.34
CA TRP A 152 -16.37 -51.08 31.10
C TRP A 152 -15.02 -51.56 31.65
N SER A 153 -13.96 -51.58 30.82
CA SER A 153 -12.58 -51.88 31.25
C SER A 153 -11.56 -50.96 30.57
N SER A 154 -10.53 -50.53 31.31
CA SER A 154 -9.52 -49.54 30.92
C SER A 154 -8.18 -50.18 30.49
N HIS A 155 -8.15 -50.89 29.36
CA HIS A 155 -6.90 -51.33 28.75
C HIS A 155 -6.85 -50.89 27.27
N PRO A 156 -5.73 -50.35 26.77
CA PRO A 156 -5.60 -50.00 25.36
C PRO A 156 -5.47 -51.27 24.51
N PRO A 157 -6.11 -51.34 23.32
CA PRO A 157 -5.98 -52.50 22.46
C PRO A 157 -4.63 -52.46 21.71
N ILE A 158 -3.95 -53.60 21.67
CA ILE A 158 -2.75 -53.81 20.85
C ILE A 158 -3.23 -54.13 19.42
N PHE A 159 -2.93 -53.27 18.45
CA PHE A 159 -3.11 -53.58 17.03
C PHE A 159 -1.83 -53.27 16.23
N TRP A 160 -1.25 -54.34 15.73
CA TRP A 160 -0.15 -54.37 14.76
C TRP A 160 -0.74 -54.19 13.36
N GLY A 161 -0.26 -53.23 12.57
CA GLY A 161 -0.40 -53.24 11.11
C GLY A 161 -0.79 -51.90 10.44
N GLY A 162 0.07 -51.44 9.51
CA GLY A 162 -0.37 -50.91 8.23
C GLY A 162 -0.32 -49.39 8.00
N GLY A 163 0.69 -48.95 7.24
CA GLY A 163 0.43 -48.38 5.89
C GLY A 163 0.45 -46.85 5.69
N GLY A 164 1.15 -46.45 4.62
CA GLY A 164 0.93 -45.22 3.82
C GLY A 164 1.76 -44.01 4.25
N GLY A 165 2.77 -43.57 3.49
CA GLY A 165 2.65 -42.86 2.21
C GLY A 165 2.85 -41.36 2.49
N GLY A 166 4.01 -40.75 2.18
CA GLY A 166 4.37 -40.31 0.83
C GLY A 166 3.95 -38.83 0.65
N GLY A 167 4.91 -37.91 0.46
CA GLY A 167 4.57 -36.51 0.19
C GLY A 167 5.72 -35.52 0.25
N SER A 168 6.59 -35.55 -0.75
CA SER A 168 7.54 -34.49 -1.11
C SER A 168 6.82 -33.20 -1.46
N TRP A 169 7.25 -32.05 -0.91
CA TRP A 169 6.99 -30.73 -1.48
C TRP A 169 8.27 -29.89 -1.38
N GLY A 170 8.95 -29.76 -2.51
CA GLY A 170 9.95 -28.73 -2.77
C GLY A 170 9.34 -27.51 -3.47
N GLY A 171 10.17 -26.47 -3.65
CA GLY A 171 9.89 -25.23 -4.38
C GLY A 171 9.98 -24.04 -3.43
N GLY A 172 11.04 -23.22 -3.47
CA GLY A 172 11.39 -22.31 -4.57
C GLY A 172 10.57 -21.03 -4.37
N GLY A 173 11.11 -19.89 -3.94
CA GLY A 173 12.16 -19.09 -4.58
C GLY A 173 11.54 -17.71 -4.90
N GLY A 174 12.35 -16.64 -4.90
CA GLY A 174 11.97 -15.37 -5.52
C GLY A 174 12.04 -14.15 -4.61
N GLY A 175 13.19 -13.47 -4.65
CA GLY A 175 13.36 -12.13 -4.11
C GLY A 175 12.64 -11.07 -4.96
N GLY A 176 12.08 -10.06 -4.30
CA GLY A 176 11.59 -8.84 -4.93
C GLY A 176 12.70 -7.79 -4.94
N GLY A 177 13.33 -7.62 -6.10
CA GLY A 177 14.29 -6.56 -6.36
C GLY A 177 13.61 -5.20 -6.51
N PHE A 178 14.19 -4.20 -5.88
CA PHE A 178 13.92 -2.79 -6.11
C PHE A 178 14.56 -2.42 -7.45
N SER A 179 13.76 -2.25 -8.49
CA SER A 179 14.24 -1.71 -9.75
C SER A 179 14.25 -0.18 -9.67
N GLY A 180 15.44 0.37 -9.48
CA GLY A 180 15.73 1.73 -9.93
C GLY A 180 15.70 1.76 -11.47
N GLY A 181 14.92 2.69 -12.02
CA GLY A 181 15.14 3.24 -13.36
C GLY A 181 15.49 4.71 -13.16
N GLY A 182 16.57 5.25 -13.71
CA GLY A 182 17.10 5.00 -15.04
C GLY A 182 16.79 6.25 -15.86
N GLY A 183 17.73 7.20 -15.85
CA GLY A 183 17.54 8.56 -16.35
C GLY A 183 17.23 8.63 -17.84
N GLY A 184 16.21 9.42 -18.16
CA GLY A 184 15.94 9.99 -19.47
C GLY A 184 16.13 11.51 -19.39
N SER A 185 16.89 12.07 -20.32
CA SER A 185 17.16 13.50 -20.42
C SER A 185 15.96 14.25 -21.00
N SER A 186 15.12 14.82 -20.14
CA SER A 186 14.17 15.88 -20.48
C SER A 186 14.17 16.87 -19.31
N GLY A 187 14.59 18.10 -19.56
CA GLY A 187 14.94 19.08 -18.52
C GLY A 187 13.77 19.72 -17.78
N GLY A 188 12.77 18.94 -17.38
CA GLY A 188 11.63 19.35 -16.57
C GLY A 188 11.41 18.42 -15.37
N GLY A 189 11.12 19.00 -14.21
CA GLY A 189 10.80 18.29 -12.97
C GLY A 189 9.40 17.65 -12.96
N GLY A 190 9.17 16.72 -12.04
CA GLY A 190 7.89 16.03 -11.89
C GLY A 190 7.93 14.85 -10.93
N ALA A 191 6.76 14.26 -10.66
CA ALA A 191 6.64 13.08 -9.82
C ALA A 191 5.53 12.16 -10.31
N SER A 192 5.77 10.85 -10.27
CA SER A 192 4.77 9.80 -10.47
C SER A 192 4.38 9.15 -9.13
N GLY A 193 3.20 8.52 -9.11
CA GLY A 193 2.75 7.74 -7.97
C GLY A 193 1.47 6.95 -8.24
N ASP A 194 1.18 6.04 -7.32
CA ASP A 194 0.01 5.15 -7.37
C ASP A 194 -1.01 5.51 -6.26
N TRP A 195 -2.26 5.04 -6.41
CA TRP A 195 -3.28 5.11 -5.34
C TRP A 195 -3.96 3.78 -5.00
#